data_AF-A0A7L2DM53-F1
#
_entry.id   AF-A0A7L2DM53-F1
#
_cell.length_a   1.000
_cell.length_b   1.000
_cell.length_c   1.000
_cell.angle_alpha   90.00
_cell.angle_beta   90.00
_cell.angle_gamma   90.00
#
_symmetry.space_group_name_H-M   'P 1'
#
loop_
_entity.id
_entity.type
_entity.pdbx_description
1 polymer ?
#
loop_
_entity_poly.entity_id
_entity_poly.type
_entity_poly.pdbx_seq_one_letter_code
_entity_poly.pdbx_strand_id
1 'polypeptide(L)'
;CPSMCKCTPEETILCQRAGLKTLPAEIAASTISLNLSNNYLRNFNTNTFRNLTFLHSLWLDGNNLTFLTPGTFHALSRLQELHLSRNSRLTHLHANTFRGLLNLISLDLSHCNIFEIHPLLFSHLPSLERLDLASNNMRYVPQAFKNLSSLTRLLRNLYLNNNRISSISDSAFSYLTKLHFLHLSRNNLSSLP
;
A
#
# COMPACT_ATOMS: atom_id res chain seq x y z
N CYS A 1 7.53 16.44 19.81
CA CYS A 1 7.87 16.29 18.37
C CYS A 1 9.27 15.69 18.26
N PRO A 2 9.53 14.69 17.42
CA PRO A 2 10.88 14.20 17.18
C PRO A 2 11.81 15.31 16.64
N SER A 3 13.07 15.35 17.08
CA SER A 3 14.01 16.43 16.78
C SER A 3 14.31 16.62 15.29
N MET A 4 14.25 15.54 14.51
CA MET A 4 14.52 15.53 13.07
C MET A 4 13.27 15.80 12.21
N CYS A 5 12.13 16.08 12.85
CA CYS A 5 10.84 16.21 12.19
C CYS A 5 10.18 17.56 12.49
N LYS A 6 9.19 17.92 11.68
CA LYS A 6 8.31 19.06 11.92
C LYS A 6 6.94 18.54 12.34
N CYS A 7 6.37 19.09 13.41
CA CYS A 7 5.03 18.76 13.86
C CYS A 7 4.12 19.97 13.69
N THR A 8 2.89 19.75 13.24
CA THR A 8 1.87 20.81 13.08
C THR A 8 0.75 20.63 14.11
N PRO A 9 -0.05 21.68 14.37
CA PRO A 9 -1.19 21.60 15.29
C PRO A 9 -2.24 20.55 14.91
N GLU A 10 -2.33 20.18 13.63
CA GLU A 10 -3.28 19.18 13.10
C GLU A 10 -2.82 17.73 13.32
N GLU A 11 -2.04 17.48 14.39
CA GLU A 11 -1.49 16.15 14.74
C GLU A 11 -0.74 15.49 13.56
N THR A 12 -0.10 16.32 12.73
CA THR A 12 0.68 15.87 11.57
C THR A 12 2.17 15.94 11.89
N ILE A 13 2.88 14.83 11.67
CA ILE A 13 4.33 14.72 11.85
C ILE A 13 5.01 14.50 10.51
N LEU A 14 5.87 15.44 10.14
CA LEU A 14 6.58 15.53 8.86
C LEU A 14 8.07 15.21 9.08
N CYS A 15 8.47 13.99 8.76
CA CYS A 15 9.84 13.49 8.86
C CYS A 15 10.47 13.18 7.49
N GLN A 16 9.96 13.76 6.40
CA GLN A 16 10.49 13.48 5.07
C GLN A 16 11.96 13.88 4.95
N ARG A 17 12.79 13.00 4.36
CA ARG A 17 14.23 13.24 4.14
C ARG A 17 15.03 13.55 5.42
N ALA A 18 14.57 13.08 6.57
CA ALA A 18 15.22 13.26 7.86
C ALA A 18 16.42 12.32 8.10
N GLY A 19 16.72 11.43 7.15
CA GLY A 19 17.82 10.46 7.26
C GLY A 19 17.53 9.31 8.22
N LEU A 20 16.25 9.03 8.49
CA LEU A 20 15.83 8.05 9.49
C LEU A 20 16.19 6.62 9.04
N LYS A 21 16.84 5.87 9.93
CA LYS A 21 17.08 4.41 9.77
C LYS A 21 16.09 3.58 10.58
N THR A 22 15.51 4.18 11.62
CA THR A 22 14.48 3.62 12.49
C THR A 22 13.40 4.66 12.75
N LEU A 23 12.25 4.22 13.25
CA LEU A 23 11.18 5.10 13.68
C LEU A 23 11.62 5.88 14.94
N PRO A 24 11.44 7.22 15.00
CA PRO A 24 11.68 8.00 16.21
C PRO A 24 10.76 7.58 17.37
N ALA A 25 11.25 7.64 18.61
CA ALA A 25 10.49 7.24 19.79
C ALA A 25 9.46 8.30 20.21
N GLU A 26 9.66 9.55 19.81
CA GLU A 26 8.87 10.72 20.21
C GLU A 26 7.64 10.98 19.33
N ILE A 27 7.22 10.00 18.52
CA ILE A 27 5.98 10.08 17.75
C ILE A 27 4.80 9.95 18.71
N ALA A 28 3.97 10.99 18.76
CA ALA A 28 2.81 11.04 19.64
C ALA A 28 1.75 10.01 19.22
N ALA A 29 1.12 9.33 20.18
CA ALA A 29 0.04 8.37 19.91
C ALA A 29 -1.21 9.03 19.27
N SER A 30 -1.39 10.34 19.46
CA SER A 30 -2.44 11.16 18.85
C SER A 30 -2.22 11.47 17.37
N THR A 31 -1.05 11.15 16.81
CA THR A 31 -0.69 11.48 15.42
C THR A 31 -1.75 10.96 14.45
N ILE A 32 -2.27 11.87 13.62
CA ILE A 32 -3.26 11.59 12.57
C ILE A 32 -2.56 11.31 11.25
N SER A 33 -1.50 12.05 10.95
CA SER A 33 -0.80 11.99 9.67
C SER A 33 0.70 11.90 9.91
N LEU A 34 1.33 10.83 9.40
CA LEU A 34 2.75 10.58 9.62
C LEU A 34 3.49 10.40 8.29
N ASN A 35 4.30 11.41 7.95
CA ASN A 35 5.13 11.38 6.76
C ASN A 35 6.56 10.95 7.08
N LEU A 36 6.91 9.72 6.71
CA LEU A 36 8.25 9.13 6.84
C LEU A 36 8.90 8.91 5.47
N SER A 37 8.41 9.57 4.43
CA SER A 37 8.90 9.38 3.06
C SER A 37 10.37 9.73 2.90
N ASN A 38 11.02 9.13 1.91
CA ASN A 38 12.38 9.44 1.49
C ASN A 38 13.40 9.33 2.64
N ASN A 39 13.29 8.27 3.43
CA ASN A 39 14.22 7.92 4.50
C ASN A 39 14.94 6.59 4.18
N TYR A 40 15.66 6.03 5.15
CA TYR A 40 16.42 4.78 5.01
C TYR A 40 15.82 3.64 5.84
N LEU A 41 14.49 3.66 6.08
CA LEU A 41 13.79 2.62 6.83
C LEU A 41 13.84 1.31 6.04
N ARG A 42 14.06 0.18 6.75
CA ARG A 42 14.26 -1.14 6.11
C ARG A 42 13.26 -2.21 6.51
N ASN A 43 13.03 -2.35 7.80
CA ASN A 43 12.22 -3.43 8.35
C ASN A 43 11.29 -2.89 9.41
N PHE A 44 10.07 -3.38 9.42
CA PHE A 44 9.10 -3.12 10.49
C PHE A 44 8.62 -4.45 11.08
N ASN A 45 8.53 -4.49 12.40
CA ASN A 45 7.94 -5.60 13.14
C ASN A 45 6.51 -5.25 13.56
N THR A 46 5.81 -6.20 14.18
CA THR A 46 4.42 -6.04 14.62
C THR A 46 4.22 -4.95 15.69
N ASN A 47 5.26 -4.56 16.42
CA ASN A 47 5.17 -3.51 17.45
C ASN A 47 5.49 -2.11 16.93
N THR A 48 5.99 -1.97 15.69
CA THR A 48 6.51 -0.69 15.16
C THR A 48 5.48 0.43 15.20
N PHE A 49 4.23 0.15 14.83
CA PHE A 49 3.15 1.14 14.78
C PHE A 49 2.05 0.89 15.83
N ARG A 50 2.32 0.06 16.83
CA ARG A 50 1.29 -0.46 17.75
C ARG A 50 0.52 0.63 18.50
N ASN A 51 1.17 1.75 18.82
CA ASN A 51 0.59 2.84 19.60
C ASN A 51 -0.02 3.96 18.73
N LEU A 52 0.10 3.89 17.40
CA LEU A 52 -0.33 4.95 16.50
C LEU A 52 -1.75 4.73 15.97
N THR A 53 -2.67 4.39 16.87
CA THR A 53 -4.03 3.92 16.53
C THR A 53 -4.94 5.01 15.96
N PHE A 54 -4.53 6.28 16.03
CA PHE A 54 -5.23 7.43 15.47
C PHE A 54 -4.81 7.78 14.03
N LEU A 55 -3.82 7.09 13.46
CA LEU A 55 -3.34 7.37 12.10
C LEU A 55 -4.44 7.16 11.06
N HIS A 56 -4.59 8.17 10.21
CA HIS A 56 -5.39 8.17 8.99
C HIS A 56 -4.52 8.08 7.74
N SER A 57 -3.36 8.75 7.72
CA SER A 57 -2.44 8.72 6.58
C SER A 57 -1.01 8.39 7.00
N LEU A 58 -0.39 7.44 6.29
CA LEU A 58 0.98 6.99 6.52
C LEU A 58 1.76 6.96 5.21
N TRP A 59 2.79 7.80 5.12
CA TRP A 59 3.71 7.87 3.97
C TRP A 59 5.03 7.19 4.30
N LEU A 60 5.30 6.08 3.61
CA LEU A 60 6.52 5.27 3.70
C LEU A 60 7.23 5.18 2.34
N ASP A 61 6.81 5.98 1.37
CA ASP A 61 7.37 6.01 0.03
C ASP A 61 8.85 6.40 0.01
N GLY A 62 9.59 5.85 -0.95
CA GLY A 62 11.01 6.16 -1.14
C GLY A 62 11.90 5.73 0.03
N ASN A 63 11.53 4.68 0.76
CA ASN A 63 12.38 4.05 1.76
C ASN A 63 13.16 2.87 1.16
N ASN A 64 13.82 2.09 2.03
CA ASN A 64 14.56 0.90 1.64
C ASN A 64 13.89 -0.37 2.20
N LEU A 65 12.56 -0.40 2.22
CA LEU A 65 11.80 -1.51 2.78
C LEU A 65 12.08 -2.78 1.98
N THR A 66 12.50 -3.82 2.69
CA THR A 66 12.79 -5.14 2.09
C THR A 66 11.73 -6.16 2.45
N PHE A 67 11.15 -6.03 3.64
CA PHE A 67 10.16 -6.97 4.15
C PHE A 67 9.20 -6.26 5.11
N LEU A 68 7.92 -6.60 5.02
CA LEU A 68 6.89 -6.21 5.97
C LEU A 68 6.45 -7.45 6.71
N THR A 69 6.63 -7.45 8.03
CA THR A 69 6.21 -8.56 8.89
C THR A 69 4.69 -8.72 8.77
N PRO A 70 4.15 -9.95 8.68
CA PRO A 70 2.71 -10.16 8.70
C PRO A 70 2.06 -9.45 9.91
N GLY A 71 1.09 -8.59 9.67
CA GLY A 71 0.45 -7.77 10.71
C GLY A 71 1.26 -6.54 11.17
N THR A 72 2.27 -6.07 10.42
CA THR A 72 2.98 -4.81 10.71
C THR A 72 2.02 -3.65 10.99
N PHE A 73 0.89 -3.58 10.28
CA PHE A 73 -0.09 -2.50 10.41
C PHE A 73 -1.36 -2.87 11.20
N HIS A 74 -1.36 -4.00 11.92
CA HIS A 74 -2.56 -4.55 12.54
C HIS A 74 -3.29 -3.63 13.54
N ALA A 75 -2.57 -2.70 14.17
CA ALA A 75 -3.13 -1.74 15.12
C ALA A 75 -3.74 -0.50 14.45
N LEU A 76 -3.50 -0.30 13.15
CA LEU A 76 -3.87 0.92 12.41
C LEU A 76 -5.29 0.82 11.84
N SER A 77 -6.27 0.54 12.70
CA SER A 77 -7.65 0.29 12.27
C SER A 77 -8.33 1.51 11.65
N ARG A 78 -7.85 2.72 11.92
CA ARG A 78 -8.34 4.00 11.36
C ARG A 78 -7.62 4.46 10.09
N LEU A 79 -6.58 3.74 9.67
CA LEU A 79 -5.77 4.15 8.51
C LEU A 79 -6.61 4.10 7.24
N GLN A 80 -6.61 5.21 6.52
CA GLN A 80 -7.32 5.42 5.26
C GLN A 80 -6.36 5.43 4.06
N GLU A 81 -5.14 5.94 4.26
CA GLU A 81 -4.14 6.06 3.19
C GLU A 81 -2.81 5.44 3.61
N LEU A 82 -2.31 4.54 2.77
CA LEU A 82 -1.01 3.91 2.95
C LEU A 82 -0.19 4.02 1.66
N HIS A 83 0.91 4.76 1.74
CA HIS A 83 1.83 4.93 0.63
C HIS A 83 3.11 4.15 0.88
N LEU A 84 3.36 3.13 0.06
CA LEU A 84 4.54 2.26 0.12
C LEU A 84 5.38 2.33 -1.15
N SER A 85 5.07 3.26 -2.06
CA SER A 85 5.71 3.31 -3.37
C SER A 85 7.21 3.55 -3.31
N ARG A 86 7.90 3.20 -4.40
CA ARG A 86 9.36 3.40 -4.55
C ARG A 86 10.20 2.64 -3.50
N ASN A 87 9.65 1.61 -2.87
CA ASN A 87 10.41 0.65 -2.08
C ASN A 87 10.86 -0.51 -2.98
N SER A 88 11.88 -0.25 -3.81
CA SER A 88 12.33 -1.16 -4.90
C SER A 88 12.78 -2.57 -4.46
N ARG A 89 12.98 -2.80 -3.16
CA ARG A 89 13.33 -4.09 -2.56
C ARG A 89 12.15 -4.82 -1.92
N LEU A 90 10.96 -4.21 -1.88
CA LEU A 90 9.73 -4.78 -1.34
C LEU A 90 9.01 -5.58 -2.44
N THR A 91 9.67 -6.60 -2.98
CA THR A 91 9.18 -7.33 -4.16
C THR A 91 8.11 -8.36 -3.84
N HIS A 92 7.94 -8.74 -2.57
CA HIS A 92 6.99 -9.73 -2.10
C HIS A 92 6.22 -9.22 -0.87
N LEU A 93 4.94 -9.57 -0.80
CA LEU A 93 4.06 -9.24 0.31
C LEU A 93 3.31 -10.49 0.77
N HIS A 94 3.36 -10.74 2.07
CA HIS A 94 2.65 -11.88 2.67
C HIS A 94 1.13 -11.63 2.71
N ALA A 95 0.33 -12.70 2.68
CA ALA A 95 -1.15 -12.64 2.70
C ALA A 95 -1.73 -11.74 3.81
N ASN A 96 -1.08 -11.73 4.97
CA ASN A 96 -1.52 -10.99 6.15
C ASN A 96 -0.78 -9.66 6.36
N THR A 97 -0.07 -9.14 5.34
CA THR A 97 0.67 -7.86 5.45
C THR A 97 -0.26 -6.71 5.85
N PHE A 98 -1.45 -6.64 5.24
CA PHE A 98 -2.43 -5.57 5.45
C PHE A 98 -3.56 -5.96 6.40
N ARG A 99 -3.40 -7.03 7.18
CA ARG A 99 -4.40 -7.42 8.19
C ARG A 99 -4.60 -6.28 9.19
N GLY A 100 -5.86 -5.97 9.49
CA GLY A 100 -6.25 -4.92 10.46
C GLY A 100 -6.55 -3.55 9.84
N LEU A 101 -6.24 -3.35 8.55
CA LEU A 101 -6.49 -2.12 7.82
C LEU A 101 -7.94 -2.02 7.31
N LEU A 102 -8.90 -2.08 8.24
CA LEU A 102 -10.33 -2.19 7.94
C LEU A 102 -10.91 -0.94 7.23
N ASN A 103 -10.34 0.23 7.50
CA ASN A 103 -10.79 1.50 6.93
C ASN A 103 -9.89 2.02 5.81
N LEU A 104 -9.00 1.18 5.26
CA LEU A 104 -8.08 1.61 4.21
C LEU A 104 -8.80 1.84 2.89
N ILE A 105 -8.73 3.07 2.40
CA ILE A 105 -9.40 3.54 1.17
C ILE A 105 -8.42 3.55 -0.01
N SER A 106 -7.17 3.95 0.24
CA SER A 106 -6.13 4.10 -0.78
C SER A 106 -4.86 3.37 -0.39
N LEU A 107 -4.39 2.50 -1.30
CA LEU A 107 -3.12 1.77 -1.17
C LEU A 107 -2.26 2.03 -2.41
N ASP A 108 -1.06 2.55 -2.18
CA ASP A 108 -0.04 2.75 -3.23
C ASP A 108 1.14 1.79 -3.03
N LEU A 109 1.29 0.86 -3.97
CA LEU A 109 2.36 -0.13 -4.09
C LEU A 109 3.13 0.03 -5.41
N SER A 110 3.07 1.20 -6.02
CA SER A 110 3.75 1.48 -7.28
C SER A 110 5.27 1.51 -7.12
N HIS A 111 6.01 1.19 -8.19
CA HIS A 111 7.48 1.24 -8.17
C HIS A 111 8.17 0.37 -7.09
N CYS A 112 7.59 -0.78 -6.74
CA CYS A 112 8.14 -1.70 -5.74
C CYS A 112 8.82 -2.94 -6.35
N ASN A 113 8.94 -3.01 -7.68
CA ASN A 113 9.44 -4.16 -8.43
C ASN A 113 8.64 -5.46 -8.19
N ILE A 114 7.38 -5.34 -7.80
CA ILE A 114 6.49 -6.48 -7.55
C ILE A 114 6.22 -7.19 -8.88
N PHE A 115 6.39 -8.50 -8.93
CA PHE A 115 6.09 -9.30 -10.12
C PHE A 115 4.93 -10.29 -9.89
N GLU A 116 4.63 -10.60 -8.64
CA GLU A 116 3.54 -11.49 -8.23
C GLU A 116 2.87 -10.95 -6.97
N ILE A 117 1.56 -11.16 -6.87
CA ILE A 117 0.76 -10.77 -5.71
C ILE A 117 0.12 -12.02 -5.13
N HIS A 118 0.31 -12.23 -3.82
CA HIS A 118 -0.32 -13.34 -3.12
C HIS A 118 -1.86 -13.28 -3.26
N PRO A 119 -2.56 -14.39 -3.58
CA PRO A 119 -3.99 -14.39 -3.87
C PRO A 119 -4.90 -13.82 -2.77
N LEU A 120 -4.45 -13.84 -1.51
CA LEU A 120 -5.20 -13.32 -0.36
C LEU A 120 -4.69 -11.97 0.15
N LEU A 121 -3.76 -11.31 -0.55
CA LEU A 121 -3.12 -10.08 -0.05
C LEU A 121 -4.13 -8.97 0.29
N PHE A 122 -5.16 -8.83 -0.55
CA PHE A 122 -6.16 -7.77 -0.42
C PHE A 122 -7.46 -8.24 0.28
N SER A 123 -7.53 -9.48 0.76
CA SER A 123 -8.77 -10.01 1.36
C SER A 123 -9.17 -9.30 2.66
N HIS A 124 -8.22 -8.62 3.30
CA HIS A 124 -8.39 -7.90 4.57
C HIS A 124 -8.67 -6.40 4.42
N LEU A 125 -8.93 -5.92 3.20
CA LEU A 125 -9.06 -4.49 2.89
C LEU A 125 -10.49 -4.11 2.48
N PRO A 126 -11.45 -4.07 3.42
CA PRO A 126 -12.85 -4.01 3.05
C PRO A 126 -13.38 -2.69 2.52
N SER A 127 -12.62 -1.62 2.71
CA SER A 127 -12.98 -0.27 2.33
C SER A 127 -12.16 0.23 1.13
N LEU A 128 -11.40 -0.65 0.46
CA LEU A 128 -10.44 -0.23 -0.56
C LEU A 128 -11.13 0.26 -1.84
N GLU A 129 -10.90 1.53 -2.18
CA GLU A 129 -11.48 2.18 -3.36
C GLU A 129 -10.43 2.52 -4.43
N ARG A 130 -9.17 2.71 -4.02
CA ARG A 130 -8.05 3.02 -4.92
C ARG A 130 -6.88 2.08 -4.65
N LEU A 131 -6.41 1.42 -5.70
CA LEU A 131 -5.22 0.57 -5.67
C LEU A 131 -4.28 0.97 -6.79
N ASP A 132 -3.08 1.40 -6.42
CA ASP A 132 -2.01 1.69 -7.36
C ASP A 132 -0.95 0.59 -7.33
N LEU A 133 -0.83 -0.12 -8.46
CA LEU A 133 0.19 -1.14 -8.72
C LEU A 133 1.02 -0.77 -9.97
N ALA A 134 1.01 0.49 -10.38
CA ALA A 134 1.72 0.97 -11.55
C ALA A 134 3.24 0.77 -11.42
N SER A 135 3.91 0.70 -12.57
CA SER A 135 5.37 0.69 -12.64
C SER A 135 6.00 -0.46 -11.84
N ASN A 136 5.41 -1.65 -11.97
CA ASN A 136 5.87 -2.90 -11.39
C ASN A 136 6.25 -3.88 -12.53
N ASN A 137 6.46 -5.16 -12.21
CA ASN A 137 6.95 -6.17 -13.15
C ASN A 137 5.92 -7.28 -13.42
N MET A 138 4.63 -7.03 -13.20
CA MET A 138 3.58 -8.04 -13.34
C MET A 138 3.40 -8.45 -14.81
N ARG A 139 3.35 -9.77 -15.06
CA ARG A 139 3.11 -10.35 -16.40
C ARG A 139 1.65 -10.71 -16.66
N TYR A 140 0.85 -10.77 -15.61
CA TYR A 140 -0.56 -11.16 -15.64
C TYR A 140 -1.36 -10.30 -14.68
N VAL A 141 -2.67 -10.21 -14.90
CA VAL A 141 -3.59 -9.62 -13.93
C VAL A 141 -3.61 -10.47 -12.64
N PRO A 142 -3.35 -9.87 -11.47
CA PRO A 142 -3.36 -10.61 -10.20
C PRO A 142 -4.67 -11.33 -9.89
N GLN A 143 -4.58 -12.63 -9.56
CA GLN A 143 -5.72 -13.41 -9.06
C GLN A 143 -6.25 -12.88 -7.71
N ALA A 144 -5.46 -12.09 -7.00
CA ALA A 144 -5.88 -11.43 -5.76
C ALA A 144 -7.13 -10.54 -5.93
N PHE A 145 -7.42 -10.06 -7.14
CA PHE A 145 -8.64 -9.29 -7.41
C PHE A 145 -9.92 -10.13 -7.29
N LYS A 146 -9.85 -11.44 -7.52
CA LYS A 146 -10.98 -12.36 -7.29
C LYS A 146 -11.30 -12.51 -5.80
N ASN A 147 -10.29 -12.38 -4.94
CA ASN A 147 -10.39 -12.54 -3.49
C ASN A 147 -10.40 -11.22 -2.73
N LEU A 148 -10.58 -10.08 -3.42
CA LEU A 148 -11.10 -8.89 -2.74
C LEU A 148 -12.40 -9.33 -2.07
N SER A 149 -12.49 -9.11 -0.76
CA SER A 149 -13.58 -9.67 0.04
C SER A 149 -14.92 -9.32 -0.63
N SER A 150 -15.84 -10.28 -0.72
CA SER A 150 -17.12 -10.11 -1.41
C SER A 150 -17.91 -8.90 -0.88
N LEU A 151 -17.66 -8.51 0.38
CA LEU A 151 -18.24 -7.36 1.06
C LEU A 151 -17.72 -6.00 0.52
N THR A 152 -16.69 -6.00 -0.33
CA THR A 152 -15.70 -4.92 -0.45
C THR A 152 -15.41 -4.57 -1.89
N ARG A 153 -16.25 -5.03 -2.81
CA ARG A 153 -16.18 -4.76 -4.26
C ARG A 153 -16.39 -3.27 -4.59
N LEU A 154 -15.91 -2.37 -3.73
CA LEU A 154 -15.89 -0.92 -3.78
C LEU A 154 -14.68 -0.38 -4.58
N LEU A 155 -13.75 -1.24 -5.02
CA LEU A 155 -12.60 -0.78 -5.79
C LEU A 155 -13.05 -0.04 -7.06
N ARG A 156 -12.79 1.27 -7.11
CA ARG A 156 -13.20 2.18 -8.18
C ARG A 156 -12.07 2.51 -9.14
N ASN A 157 -10.84 2.63 -8.62
CA ASN A 157 -9.68 3.06 -9.37
C ASN A 157 -8.55 2.04 -9.26
N LEU A 158 -8.19 1.44 -10.39
CA LEU A 158 -7.12 0.45 -10.48
C LEU A 158 -6.06 0.90 -11.50
N TYR A 159 -4.83 1.04 -11.02
CA TYR A 159 -3.68 1.41 -11.85
C TYR A 159 -2.77 0.19 -12.02
N LEU A 160 -2.65 -0.26 -13.28
CA LEU A 160 -1.81 -1.38 -13.70
C LEU A 160 -0.85 -0.97 -14.83
N ASN A 161 -0.77 0.32 -15.15
CA ASN A 161 0.10 0.83 -16.20
C ASN A 161 1.59 0.61 -15.89
N ASN A 162 2.44 0.68 -16.92
CA ASN A 162 3.88 0.44 -16.78
C ASN A 162 4.21 -0.92 -16.14
N ASN A 163 3.44 -1.95 -16.46
CA ASN A 163 3.75 -3.33 -16.10
C ASN A 163 4.17 -4.10 -17.37
N ARG A 164 4.22 -5.43 -17.29
CA ARG A 164 4.57 -6.32 -18.40
C ARG A 164 3.40 -7.26 -18.75
N ILE A 165 2.17 -6.83 -18.48
CA ILE A 165 0.97 -7.66 -18.67
C ILE A 165 0.81 -7.94 -20.17
N SER A 166 0.84 -9.21 -20.55
CA SER A 166 0.77 -9.63 -21.96
C SER A 166 -0.62 -10.07 -22.40
N SER A 167 -1.49 -10.46 -21.47
CA SER A 167 -2.85 -10.88 -21.75
C SER A 167 -3.77 -10.58 -20.57
N ILE A 168 -5.05 -10.38 -20.90
CA ILE A 168 -6.14 -10.18 -19.93
C ILE A 168 -7.24 -11.16 -20.36
N SER A 169 -7.64 -12.05 -19.46
CA SER A 169 -8.81 -12.92 -19.69
C SER A 169 -10.11 -12.14 -19.52
N ASP A 170 -11.16 -12.52 -20.23
CA ASP A 170 -12.49 -11.88 -20.20
C ASP A 170 -13.06 -11.73 -18.78
N SER A 171 -12.74 -12.68 -17.90
CA SER A 171 -13.21 -12.69 -16.51
C SER A 171 -12.28 -11.98 -15.51
N ALA A 172 -11.13 -11.46 -15.95
CA ALA A 172 -10.07 -10.95 -15.07
C ALA A 172 -10.55 -9.84 -14.11
N PHE A 173 -11.47 -9.00 -14.60
CA PHE A 173 -12.05 -7.90 -13.84
C PHE A 173 -13.55 -8.05 -13.56
N SER A 174 -14.16 -9.19 -13.92
CA SER A 174 -15.60 -9.46 -13.70
C SER A 174 -16.02 -9.33 -12.22
N TYR A 175 -15.06 -9.50 -11.31
CA TYR A 175 -15.25 -9.35 -9.87
C TYR A 175 -15.31 -7.88 -9.42
N LEU A 176 -14.77 -6.93 -10.18
CA LEU A 176 -14.65 -5.51 -9.79
C LEU A 176 -15.85 -4.69 -10.26
N THR A 177 -17.04 -4.98 -9.72
CA THR A 177 -18.32 -4.41 -10.21
C THR A 177 -18.52 -2.92 -9.98
N LYS A 178 -17.68 -2.28 -9.17
CA LYS A 178 -17.68 -0.81 -8.96
C LYS A 178 -16.51 -0.11 -9.64
N LEU A 179 -15.72 -0.83 -10.44
CA LEU A 179 -14.57 -0.26 -11.13
C LEU A 179 -15.05 0.80 -12.12
N HIS A 180 -14.57 2.03 -11.93
CA HIS A 180 -14.88 3.18 -12.77
C HIS A 180 -13.69 3.53 -13.68
N PHE A 181 -12.48 3.33 -13.18
CA PHE A 181 -11.25 3.68 -13.87
C PHE A 181 -10.24 2.54 -13.80
N LEU A 182 -9.76 2.13 -14.97
CA LEU A 182 -8.73 1.11 -15.16
C LEU A 182 -7.64 1.64 -16.07
N HIS A 183 -6.42 1.74 -15.56
CA HIS A 183 -5.29 2.23 -16.33
C HIS A 183 -4.32 1.10 -16.68
N LEU A 184 -4.26 0.75 -17.97
CA LEU A 184 -3.47 -0.37 -18.51
C LEU A 184 -2.37 0.08 -19.48
N SER A 185 -2.17 1.39 -19.67
CA SER A 185 -1.19 1.90 -20.63
C SER A 185 0.22 1.38 -20.34
N ARG A 186 1.05 1.27 -21.39
CA ARG A 186 2.45 0.82 -21.26
C ARG A 186 2.56 -0.58 -20.60
N ASN A 187 1.72 -1.50 -21.07
CA ASN A 187 1.85 -2.94 -20.87
C ASN A 187 2.21 -3.61 -22.21
N ASN A 188 2.35 -4.93 -22.24
CA ASN A 188 2.67 -5.71 -23.44
C ASN A 188 1.41 -6.34 -24.07
N LEU A 189 0.28 -5.63 -24.01
CA LEU A 189 -1.01 -6.13 -24.48
C LEU A 189 -1.08 -6.06 -26.01
N SER A 190 -1.40 -7.18 -26.64
CA SER A 190 -1.68 -7.25 -28.09
C SER A 190 -3.14 -6.90 -28.42
N SER A 191 -4.04 -7.12 -27.48
CA SER A 191 -5.48 -6.87 -27.61
C SER A 191 -6.10 -6.67 -26.22
N LEU A 192 -7.30 -6.10 -26.20
CA LEU A 192 -8.18 -6.12 -25.04
C LEU A 192 -9.24 -7.21 -25.23
N PRO A 193 -9.66 -7.90 -24.15
CA PRO A 193 -10.79 -8.81 -24.19
C PRO A 193 -12.11 -8.06 -24.44
#